data_AF-A0A6A6S8G5-F1
#
_entry.id   AF-A0A6A6S8G5-F1
#
_cell.length_a   1.000
_cell.length_b   1.000
_cell.length_c   1.000
_cell.angle_alpha   90.00
_cell.angle_beta   90.00
_cell.angle_gamma   90.00
#
_symmetry.space_group_name_H-M   'P 1'
#
loop_
_entity.id
_entity.type
_entity.pdbx_description
1 polymer ?
#
loop_
_entity_poly.entity_id
_entity_poly.type
_entity_poly.pdbx_seq_one_letter_code
_entity_poly.pdbx_strand_id
1 'polypeptide(L)'
;MDEKDEGHEPLDLVRLCIDEVVIVKLRGDRELKGRLHAYDSHCNLVLGEVEETIFVAEEDDEDEAPRVRTVKKQSEMLFVRGDSVVLIAPAEGVTQ
;
A
#
# COMPACT_ATOMS: atom_id res chain seq x y z
N MET A 1 27.53 26.35 6.91
CA MET A 1 26.07 26.19 7.04
C MET A 1 25.66 25.52 5.76
N ASP A 2 25.60 24.20 5.78
CA ASP A 2 25.17 23.42 4.64
C ASP A 2 23.71 23.80 4.35
N GLU A 3 23.49 24.48 3.22
CA GLU A 3 22.17 24.64 2.62
C GLU A 3 21.62 23.22 2.45
N LYS A 4 20.64 22.85 3.28
CA LYS A 4 19.84 21.66 3.04
C LYS A 4 19.18 21.89 1.71
N ASP A 5 19.63 21.14 0.71
CA ASP A 5 18.96 20.98 -0.58
C ASP A 5 17.46 20.85 -0.30
N GLU A 6 16.66 21.85 -0.69
CA GLU A 6 15.19 21.83 -0.60
C GLU A 6 14.59 20.88 -1.66
N GLY A 7 15.29 19.76 -1.90
CA GLY A 7 14.83 18.68 -2.75
C GLY A 7 13.80 17.87 -1.99
N HIS A 8 12.57 17.81 -2.51
CA HIS A 8 11.50 16.97 -1.99
C HIS A 8 12.01 15.53 -1.80
N GLU A 9 12.11 15.08 -0.55
CA GLU A 9 12.46 13.70 -0.28
C GLU A 9 11.31 12.80 -0.75
N PRO A 10 11.56 11.56 -1.19
CA PRO A 10 10.48 10.67 -1.64
C PRO A 10 9.35 10.50 -0.61
N LEU A 11 9.69 10.56 0.68
CA LEU A 11 8.72 10.48 1.78
C LEU A 11 7.90 11.77 1.97
N ASP A 12 8.33 12.90 1.43
CA ASP A 12 7.53 14.13 1.42
C ASP A 12 6.28 13.97 0.54
N LEU A 13 6.37 13.19 -0.54
CA LEU A 13 5.21 12.88 -1.38
C LEU A 13 4.19 12.01 -0.64
N VAL A 14 4.68 11.05 0.17
CA VAL A 14 3.81 10.23 1.04
C VAL A 14 3.12 11.10 2.08
N ARG A 15 3.79 12.16 2.57
CA ARG A 15 3.21 13.14 3.48
C ARG A 15 1.98 13.83 2.91
N LEU A 16 2.00 14.12 1.61
CA LEU A 16 0.87 14.74 0.91
C LEU A 16 -0.35 13.83 0.82
N CYS A 17 -0.18 12.52 1.06
CA CYS A 17 -1.25 11.53 1.01
C CYS A 17 -1.84 11.24 2.41
N ILE A 18 -1.49 11.99 3.45
CA ILE A 18 -2.11 11.83 4.79
C ILE A 18 -3.59 12.23 4.73
N ASP A 19 -4.44 11.43 5.35
CA ASP A 19 -5.91 11.48 5.31
C ASP A 19 -6.53 11.16 3.93
N GLU A 20 -5.71 10.85 2.93
CA GLU A 20 -6.13 10.40 1.61
C GLU A 20 -6.16 8.87 1.50
N VAL A 21 -6.92 8.37 0.52
CA VAL A 21 -6.94 6.94 0.21
C VAL A 21 -5.71 6.57 -0.63
N VAL A 22 -4.96 5.59 -0.15
CA VAL A 22 -3.77 5.05 -0.82
C VAL A 22 -3.97 3.58 -1.20
N ILE A 23 -3.27 3.17 -2.26
CA ILE A 23 -3.07 1.78 -2.64
C ILE A 23 -1.65 1.40 -2.22
N VAL A 24 -1.53 0.32 -1.45
CA VAL A 24 -0.27 -0.20 -0.94
C VAL A 24 -0.09 -1.63 -1.44
N LYS A 25 0.97 -1.86 -2.21
CA LYS A 25 1.36 -3.23 -2.58
C LYS A 25 2.31 -3.79 -1.54
N LEU A 26 1.97 -4.97 -1.05
CA LEU A 26 2.78 -5.74 -0.12
C LEU A 26 3.44 -6.91 -0.85
N ARG A 27 4.50 -7.46 -0.26
CA ARG A 27 5.05 -8.75 -0.68
C ARG A 27 4.02 -9.88 -0.52
N GLY A 28 4.12 -10.88 -1.39
CA GLY A 28 3.26 -12.08 -1.35
C GLY A 28 1.87 -11.85 -1.94
N ASP A 29 1.80 -11.13 -3.07
CA ASP A 29 0.58 -10.93 -3.86
C ASP A 29 -0.60 -10.41 -3.05
N ARG A 30 -0.31 -9.36 -2.26
CA ARG A 30 -1.27 -8.67 -1.40
C ARG A 30 -1.30 -7.20 -1.73
N GLU A 31 -2.50 -6.65 -1.80
CA GLU A 31 -2.75 -5.23 -2.01
C GLU A 31 -3.68 -4.72 -0.92
N LEU A 32 -3.38 -3.54 -0.37
CA LEU A 32 -4.26 -2.84 0.56
C LEU A 32 -4.74 -1.56 -0.11
N LYS A 33 -6.03 -1.26 0.06
CA LYS A 33 -6.60 0.05 -0.22
C LYS A 33 -7.18 0.60 1.07
N GLY A 34 -6.75 1.77 1.50
CA GLY A 34 -7.23 2.36 2.75
C GLY A 34 -6.76 3.79 2.93
N ARG A 35 -7.29 4.46 3.94
CA ARG A 35 -6.95 5.85 4.27
C ARG A 35 -5.65 5.90 5.05
N LEU A 36 -4.68 6.73 4.65
CA LEU A 36 -3.40 6.84 5.34
C LEU A 36 -3.48 7.77 6.55
N HIS A 37 -3.41 7.23 7.77
CA HIS A 37 -3.42 8.04 8.99
C HIS A 37 -2.02 8.48 9.43
N ALA A 38 -1.02 7.61 9.28
CA ALA A 38 0.34 7.88 9.70
C ALA A 38 1.35 7.00 8.97
N TYR A 39 2.60 7.48 8.89
CA TYR A 39 3.75 6.72 8.42
C TYR A 39 5.04 7.15 9.14
N ASP A 40 6.11 6.37 8.98
CA ASP A 40 7.45 6.70 9.46
C ASP A 40 8.54 6.44 8.41
N SER A 41 9.81 6.67 8.78
CA SER A 41 10.97 6.46 7.91
C SER A 41 11.23 5.00 7.53
N HIS A 42 10.61 4.04 8.22
CA HIS A 42 10.69 2.62 7.87
C HIS A 42 9.57 2.20 6.93
N CYS A 43 8.69 3.12 6.52
CA CYS A 43 7.46 2.84 5.79
C CYS A 43 6.47 1.98 6.58
N ASN A 44 6.53 1.99 7.92
CA ASN A 44 5.41 1.47 8.70
C ASN A 44 4.19 2.38 8.45
N LEU A 45 3.00 1.82 8.31
CA LEU A 45 1.79 2.58 8.01
C LEU A 45 0.70 2.28 9.04
N VAL A 46 -0.11 3.30 9.35
CA VAL A 46 -1.40 3.15 10.00
C VAL A 46 -2.47 3.49 8.97
N LEU A 47 -3.28 2.50 8.60
CA LEU A 47 -4.35 2.65 7.63
C LEU A 47 -5.72 2.50 8.30
N GLY A 48 -6.69 3.30 7.86
CA GLY A 48 -8.10 3.20 8.25
C GLY A 48 -8.98 2.75 7.09
N GLU A 49 -10.14 2.16 7.40
CA GLU A 49 -11.14 1.70 6.42
C GLU A 49 -10.52 0.85 5.30
N VAL A 50 -9.76 -0.17 5.70
CA VAL A 50 -8.88 -0.91 4.81
C VAL A 50 -9.65 -2.05 4.12
N GLU A 51 -9.56 -2.11 2.79
CA GLU A 51 -9.84 -3.28 1.99
C GLU A 51 -8.52 -3.96 1.61
N GLU A 52 -8.32 -5.18 2.11
CA GLU A 52 -7.23 -6.06 1.71
C GLU A 52 -7.68 -6.97 0.57
N THR A 53 -6.85 -7.09 -0.46
CA THR A 53 -7.01 -8.02 -1.58
C THR A 53 -5.82 -8.98 -1.62
N ILE A 54 -6.08 -10.28 -1.52
CA ILE A 54 -5.09 -11.36 -1.57
C ILE A 54 -5.30 -12.13 -2.87
N PHE A 55 -4.27 -12.22 -3.70
CA PHE A 55 -4.27 -13.01 -4.93
C PHE A 55 -3.66 -14.39 -4.64
N VAL A 56 -4.43 -15.44 -4.90
CA VAL A 56 -4.01 -16.83 -4.71
C VAL A 56 -3.96 -17.49 -6.08
N ALA A 57 -2.78 -17.96 -6.48
CA ALA A 57 -2.64 -18.81 -7.66
C ALA A 57 -3.28 -20.17 -7.36
N GLU A 58 -4.25 -20.58 -8.17
CA GLU A 58 -4.81 -21.92 -8.14
C GLU A 58 -3.94 -22.79 -9.06
N GLU A 59 -3.24 -23.75 -8.46
CA GLU A 59 -2.52 -24.82 -9.19
C GLU A 59 -3.53 -25.95 -9.48
N ASP A 60 -4.44 -25.74 -10.42
CA ASP A 60 -5.31 -26.81 -10.90
C ASP A 60 -4.80 -27.30 -12.26
N ASP A 61 -4.43 -28.59 -12.28
CA ASP A 61 -4.10 -29.51 -13.39
C ASP A 61 -3.28 -28.97 -14.59
N GLU A 62 -2.29 -29.74 -15.03
CA GLU A 62 -1.33 -29.42 -16.12
C GLU A 62 -1.99 -29.02 -17.47
N ASP A 63 -3.30 -29.20 -17.62
CA ASP A 63 -4.10 -28.94 -18.83
C ASP A 63 -5.01 -27.69 -18.75
N GLU A 64 -5.10 -26.98 -17.61
CA GLU A 64 -5.93 -25.77 -17.48
C GLU A 64 -5.10 -24.47 -17.38
N ALA A 65 -5.66 -23.37 -17.89
CA ALA A 65 -5.01 -22.06 -17.81
C ALA A 65 -4.92 -21.60 -16.34
N PRO A 66 -3.81 -20.94 -15.92
CA PRO A 66 -3.62 -20.51 -14.55
C PRO A 66 -4.77 -19.59 -14.12
N ARG A 67 -5.49 -19.99 -13.06
CA ARG A 67 -6.56 -19.21 -12.45
C ARG A 67 -6.05 -18.50 -11.21
N VAL A 68 -6.42 -17.23 -11.06
CA VAL A 68 -6.11 -16.45 -9.86
C VAL A 68 -7.39 -16.19 -9.10
N ARG A 69 -7.49 -16.76 -7.90
CA ARG A 69 -8.56 -16.47 -6.97
C ARG A 69 -8.23 -15.21 -6.18
N THR A 70 -9.23 -14.35 -6.02
CA THR A 70 -9.11 -13.13 -5.22
C THR A 70 -9.89 -13.28 -3.93
N VAL A 71 -9.26 -13.04 -2.79
CA VAL A 71 -9.90 -12.99 -1.47
C VAL A 71 -9.85 -11.57 -0.94
N LYS A 72 -11.01 -11.02 -0.55
CA LYS A 72 -11.12 -9.69 0.03
C LYS A 72 -11.41 -9.73 1.52
N LYS A 73 -10.78 -8.85 2.29
CA LYS A 73 -11.03 -8.66 3.73
C LYS A 73 -11.14 -7.19 4.05
N GLN A 74 -11.96 -6.86 5.04
CA GLN A 74 -12.12 -5.49 5.52
C GLN A 74 -11.61 -5.35 6.94
N SER A 75 -11.05 -4.20 7.27
CA SER A 75 -10.59 -3.86 8.62
C SER A 75 -10.78 -2.38 8.88
N GLU A 76 -11.32 -2.03 10.04
CA GLU A 76 -11.55 -0.62 10.42
C GLU A 76 -10.22 0.13 10.57
N MET A 77 -9.24 -0.49 11.22
CA MET A 77 -7.89 0.04 11.40
C MET A 77 -6.86 -1.08 11.24
N LEU A 78 -5.74 -0.79 10.59
CA LEU A 78 -4.66 -1.74 10.34
C LEU A 78 -3.29 -1.08 10.51
N PHE A 79 -2.44 -1.68 11.34
CA PHE A 79 -1.01 -1.38 11.36
C PHE A 79 -0.27 -2.27 10.37
N VAL A 80 0.53 -1.67 9.50
CA VAL A 80 1.33 -2.35 8.48
C VAL A 80 2.80 -2.14 8.78
N ARG A 81 3.56 -3.23 8.85
CA ARG A 81 5.01 -3.18 9.02
C ARG A 81 5.70 -2.85 7.69
N GLY A 82 6.59 -1.87 7.69
CA GLY A 82 7.21 -1.35 6.49
C GLY A 82 8.11 -2.32 5.73
N ASP A 83 8.65 -3.34 6.41
CA ASP A 83 9.44 -4.38 5.76
C ASP A 83 8.70 -5.04 4.60
N SER A 84 7.38 -5.23 4.68
CA SER A 84 6.60 -5.89 3.61
C SER A 84 6.10 -4.94 2.52
N VAL A 85 6.24 -3.63 2.70
CA VAL A 85 5.76 -2.62 1.75
C VAL A 85 6.69 -2.60 0.53
N VAL A 86 6.08 -2.67 -0.66
CA VAL A 86 6.79 -2.62 -1.95
C VAL A 86 6.53 -1.30 -2.66
N LEU A 87 5.29 -0.82 -2.60
CA LEU A 87 4.87 0.40 -3.27
C LEU A 87 3.71 1.07 -2.51
N ILE A 88 3.72 2.40 -2.47
CA ILE A 88 2.64 3.24 -1.99
C ILE A 88 2.26 4.17 -3.14
N ALA A 89 0.97 4.25 -3.47
CA ALA A 89 0.46 5.15 -4.49
C ALA A 89 -0.87 5.79 -4.03
N PRO A 90 -1.17 7.02 -4.43
CA PRO A 90 -2.48 7.62 -4.19
C PRO A 90 -3.55 6.87 -5.01
N ALA A 91 -4.74 6.65 -4.42
CA ALA A 91 -5.82 5.90 -5.09
C ALA A 91 -6.57 6.73 -6.14
N GLU A 92 -6.67 8.04 -5.90
CA GLU A 92 -7.10 9.04 -6.88
C GLU A 92 -5.93 10.01 -7.08
N GLY A 93 -5.77 10.57 -8.29
CA GLY A 93 -4.67 11.48 -8.56
C GLY A 93 -4.65 12.61 -7.53
N VAL A 94 -3.54 12.78 -6.80
CA VAL A 94 -3.39 13.85 -5.82
C VAL A 94 -3.71 15.16 -6.52
N THR A 95 -4.80 15.80 -6.12
CA THR A 95 -5.18 17.09 -6.69
C THR A 95 -4.21 18.10 -6.06
N GLN A 96 -3.17 18.48 -6.82
CA GLN A 96 -2.19 19.50 -6.41
C GLN A 96 -2.86 20.86 -6.22
#